data_AF-A0ABD5XVT5-F1
#
_entry.id   AF-A0ABD5XVT5-F1
#
_cell.length_a   1.000
_cell.length_b   1.000
_cell.length_c   1.000
_cell.angle_alpha   90.00
_cell.angle_beta   90.00
_cell.angle_gamma   90.00
#
_symmetry.space_group_name_H-M   'P 1'
#
loop_
_entity.id
_entity.type
_entity.pdbx_description
1 polymer ?
#
loop_
_entity_poly.entity_id
_entity_poly.type
_entity_poly.pdbx_seq_one_letter_code
_entity_poly.pdbx_strand_id
1 'polypeptide(L)'
;MSLNGLPVATAELKNPQTDQTVDHAKRQYKQDRDPGEPALRFKRGALVHFAIDTREVAYTTELNGDDTSFLPFNKGHEKGAGNPPVEDDHRTAYLWKEVWEKDSWMEIIQRFIHIDTEEIYQDGVKVGEEETMIFPRYHQPNASGS
;
A
#
# COMPACT_ATOMS: atom_id res chain seq x y z
N MET A 1 -7.16 6.91 6.61
CA MET A 1 -7.06 8.36 6.35
C MET A 1 -8.16 8.76 5.37
N SER A 2 -8.72 9.96 5.48
CA SER A 2 -9.76 10.43 4.54
C SER A 2 -9.43 11.82 3.99
N LEU A 3 -9.67 12.03 2.69
CA LEU A 3 -9.63 13.33 2.04
C LEU A 3 -11.08 13.74 1.70
N ASN A 4 -11.56 14.83 2.29
CA ASN A 4 -12.94 15.30 2.11
C ASN A 4 -14.02 14.23 2.40
N GLY A 5 -13.76 13.34 3.36
CA GLY A 5 -14.66 12.24 3.73
C GLY A 5 -14.52 10.97 2.88
N LEU A 6 -13.71 10.97 1.83
CA LEU A 6 -13.40 9.78 1.03
C LEU A 6 -12.18 9.06 1.63
N PRO A 7 -12.26 7.75 1.92
CA PRO A 7 -11.10 7.00 2.37
C PRO A 7 -10.06 6.99 1.24
N VAL A 8 -8.82 7.40 1.55
CA VAL A 8 -7.70 7.43 0.58
C VAL A 8 -6.70 6.30 0.83
N ALA A 9 -6.68 5.77 2.06
CA ALA A 9 -5.92 4.58 2.43
C ALA A 9 -6.57 3.84 3.59
N THR A 10 -6.44 2.52 3.59
CA THR A 10 -6.69 1.66 4.77
C THR A 10 -5.38 1.09 5.30
N ALA A 11 -5.39 0.68 6.57
CA ALA A 11 -4.24 0.07 7.22
C ALA A 11 -4.72 -1.04 8.16
N GLU A 12 -4.12 -2.21 8.06
CA GLU A 12 -4.30 -3.34 8.98
C GLU A 12 -2.97 -3.54 9.71
N LEU A 13 -2.96 -3.28 11.02
CA LEU A 13 -1.76 -3.22 11.85
C LEU A 13 -1.69 -4.45 12.77
N LYS A 14 -0.53 -5.10 12.81
CA LYS A 14 -0.26 -6.26 13.65
C LYS A 14 0.93 -6.03 14.58
N ASN A 15 0.95 -6.74 15.70
CA ASN A 15 2.05 -6.73 16.65
C ASN A 15 2.74 -8.10 16.70
N PRO A 16 4.01 -8.22 16.29
CA PRO A 16 4.74 -9.49 16.38
C PRO A 16 4.93 -9.98 17.82
N GLN A 17 4.79 -9.12 18.83
CA GLN A 17 4.81 -9.54 20.25
C GLN A 17 3.61 -10.44 20.62
N THR A 18 2.55 -10.43 19.82
CA THR A 18 1.39 -11.33 19.94
C THR A 18 1.37 -12.36 18.82
N ASP A 19 2.53 -12.71 18.26
CA ASP A 19 2.71 -13.62 17.12
C ASP A 19 1.93 -13.23 15.85
N GLN A 20 1.54 -11.96 15.72
CA GLN A 20 0.88 -11.44 14.54
C GLN A 20 1.83 -10.59 13.70
N THR A 21 2.02 -11.01 12.46
CA THR A 21 2.97 -10.43 11.50
C THR A 21 2.26 -9.73 10.35
N VAL A 22 3.02 -9.08 9.47
CA VAL A 22 2.53 -8.49 8.22
C VAL A 22 1.73 -9.49 7.37
N ASP A 23 2.11 -10.78 7.38
CA ASP A 23 1.38 -11.80 6.62
C ASP A 23 0.00 -12.11 7.20
N HIS A 24 -0.19 -11.92 8.51
CA HIS A 24 -1.51 -12.00 9.12
C HIS A 24 -2.41 -10.83 8.66
N ALA A 25 -1.85 -9.62 8.53
CA ALA A 25 -2.58 -8.49 7.95
C ALA A 25 -2.94 -8.74 6.48
N LYS A 26 -2.00 -9.24 5.66
CA LYS A 26 -2.26 -9.61 4.26
C LYS A 26 -3.37 -10.65 4.18
N ARG A 27 -3.31 -11.71 4.98
CA ARG A 27 -4.33 -12.75 5.02
C ARG A 27 -5.70 -12.21 5.40
N GLN A 28 -5.77 -11.31 6.38
CA GLN A 28 -7.04 -10.70 6.78
C GLN A 28 -7.67 -9.89 5.63
N TYR A 29 -6.86 -9.13 4.88
CA TYR A 29 -7.35 -8.49 3.66
C TYR A 29 -7.86 -9.48 2.61
N LYS A 30 -7.16 -10.60 2.42
CA LYS A 30 -7.51 -11.62 1.42
C LYS A 30 -8.77 -12.42 1.76
N GLN A 31 -8.95 -12.74 3.05
CA GLN A 31 -9.90 -13.77 3.49
C GLN A 31 -11.07 -13.23 4.31
N ASP A 32 -10.86 -12.17 5.08
CA ASP A 32 -11.84 -11.69 6.06
C ASP A 32 -12.52 -10.38 5.64
N ARG A 33 -12.01 -9.71 4.59
CA ARG A 33 -12.55 -8.46 4.05
C ARG A 33 -13.27 -8.71 2.73
N ASP A 34 -14.37 -7.99 2.52
CA ASP A 34 -15.09 -8.01 1.25
C ASP A 34 -14.65 -6.83 0.37
N PRO A 35 -13.96 -7.06 -0.77
CA PRO A 35 -13.61 -6.00 -1.72
C PRO A 35 -14.80 -5.23 -2.29
N GLY A 36 -16.02 -5.78 -2.18
CA GLY A 36 -17.27 -5.10 -2.54
C GLY A 36 -17.67 -3.98 -1.60
N GLU A 37 -17.10 -3.91 -0.38
CA GLU A 37 -17.35 -2.84 0.58
C GLU A 37 -17.00 -1.47 -0.03
N PRO A 38 -17.84 -0.42 0.15
CA PRO A 38 -17.60 0.89 -0.45
C PRO A 38 -16.21 1.48 -0.17
N ALA A 39 -15.64 1.22 1.01
CA ALA A 39 -14.32 1.71 1.40
C ALA A 39 -13.15 0.92 0.79
N LEU A 40 -13.40 -0.28 0.28
CA LEU A 40 -12.39 -1.21 -0.23
C LEU A 40 -12.47 -1.40 -1.75
N ARG A 41 -13.60 -1.00 -2.34
CA ARG A 41 -13.87 -1.19 -3.76
C ARG A 41 -12.90 -0.41 -4.64
N PHE A 42 -12.25 -1.11 -5.55
CA PHE A 42 -11.32 -0.52 -6.53
C PHE A 42 -11.93 0.70 -7.23
N LYS A 43 -11.13 1.78 -7.36
CA LYS A 43 -11.48 3.10 -7.92
C LYS A 43 -12.60 3.88 -7.23
N ARG A 44 -13.25 3.34 -6.20
CA ARG A 44 -14.36 4.01 -5.48
C ARG A 44 -14.06 4.24 -4.01
N GLY A 45 -13.34 3.32 -3.38
CA GLY A 45 -12.90 3.37 -2.00
C GLY A 45 -11.47 3.89 -1.86
N ALA A 46 -10.76 3.38 -0.86
CA ALA A 46 -9.35 3.68 -0.65
C ALA A 46 -8.50 3.32 -1.88
N LEU A 47 -7.48 4.14 -2.13
CA LEU A 47 -6.55 3.98 -3.26
C LEU A 47 -5.46 2.96 -2.96
N VAL A 48 -5.18 2.72 -1.68
CA VAL A 48 -4.13 1.81 -1.22
C VAL A 48 -4.49 1.19 0.13
N HIS A 49 -4.11 -0.06 0.30
CA HIS A 49 -4.34 -0.86 1.50
C HIS A 49 -3.00 -1.32 2.07
N PHE A 50 -2.63 -0.79 3.24
CA PHE A 50 -1.38 -1.14 3.92
C PHE A 50 -1.59 -2.32 4.86
N ALA A 51 -0.71 -3.33 4.75
CA ALA A 51 -0.52 -4.38 5.73
C ALA A 51 0.78 -4.08 6.49
N ILE A 52 0.71 -3.98 7.82
CA ILE A 52 1.79 -3.42 8.63
C ILE A 52 2.04 -4.29 9.85
N ASP A 53 3.31 -4.52 10.18
CA ASP A 53 3.72 -4.87 11.54
C ASP A 53 4.83 -3.93 12.06
N THR A 54 5.49 -4.26 13.17
CA THR A 54 6.54 -3.41 13.76
C THR A 54 7.86 -3.40 12.96
N ARG A 55 8.00 -4.28 11.97
CA ARG A 55 9.23 -4.50 11.18
C ARG A 55 9.04 -4.23 9.70
N GLU A 56 7.89 -4.57 9.14
CA GLU A 56 7.64 -4.54 7.70
C GLU A 56 6.31 -3.88 7.32
N VAL A 57 6.31 -3.27 6.14
CA VAL A 57 5.13 -2.70 5.50
C VAL A 57 5.00 -3.32 4.11
N ALA A 58 3.79 -3.76 3.78
CA ALA A 58 3.39 -4.13 2.44
C ALA A 58 2.13 -3.35 2.05
N TYR A 59 1.87 -3.23 0.76
CA TYR A 59 0.68 -2.55 0.26
C TYR A 59 0.09 -3.25 -0.96
N THR A 60 -1.17 -2.95 -1.26
CA THR A 60 -1.81 -3.24 -2.54
C THR A 60 -2.76 -2.10 -2.92
N THR A 61 -2.99 -1.88 -4.21
CA THR A 61 -3.93 -0.89 -4.74
C THR A 61 -5.29 -1.49 -5.10
N GLU A 62 -5.40 -2.81 -5.10
CA GLU A 62 -6.63 -3.54 -5.38
C GLU A 62 -6.72 -4.80 -4.53
N LEU A 63 -7.84 -4.97 -3.85
CA LEU A 63 -8.18 -6.22 -3.18
C LEU A 63 -8.99 -7.11 -4.13
N ASN A 64 -8.50 -8.32 -4.37
CA ASN A 64 -9.14 -9.34 -5.20
C ASN A 64 -9.13 -10.70 -4.49
N GLY A 65 -9.59 -10.72 -3.22
CA GLY A 65 -9.61 -11.94 -2.41
C GLY A 65 -8.23 -12.62 -2.33
N ASP A 66 -8.18 -13.94 -2.50
CA ASP A 66 -6.94 -14.71 -2.45
C ASP A 66 -5.92 -14.32 -3.54
N ASP A 67 -6.40 -13.81 -4.68
CA ASP A 67 -5.57 -13.37 -5.82
C ASP A 67 -4.91 -12.00 -5.58
N THR A 68 -5.24 -11.33 -4.47
CA THR A 68 -4.61 -10.05 -4.09
C THR A 68 -3.09 -10.19 -4.02
N SER A 69 -2.38 -9.35 -4.76
CA SER A 69 -0.92 -9.27 -4.69
C SER A 69 -0.50 -8.08 -3.83
N PHE A 70 0.43 -8.32 -2.90
CA PHE A 70 1.01 -7.29 -2.04
C PHE A 70 2.45 -7.01 -2.44
N LEU A 71 2.79 -5.73 -2.59
CA LEU A 71 4.14 -5.24 -2.85
C LEU A 71 4.79 -4.75 -1.56
N PRO A 72 6.12 -4.92 -1.40
CA PRO A 72 6.83 -4.36 -0.25
C PRO A 72 6.85 -2.82 -0.32
N PHE A 73 6.64 -2.17 0.82
CA PHE A 73 6.77 -0.72 0.98
C PHE A 73 7.95 -0.33 1.89
N ASN A 74 8.91 -1.23 2.06
CA ASN A 74 10.03 -1.06 2.98
C ASN A 74 11.11 -0.11 2.45
N LYS A 75 11.86 0.53 3.36
CA LYS A 75 13.01 1.43 3.08
C LYS A 75 14.19 0.73 2.39
N GLY A 76 14.29 -0.59 2.52
CA GLY A 76 15.51 -1.34 2.25
C GLY A 76 16.50 -1.21 3.41
N HIS A 77 17.37 -2.21 3.58
CA HIS A 77 18.38 -2.22 4.61
C HIS A 77 19.65 -2.92 4.12
N GLU A 78 20.80 -2.26 4.22
CA GLU A 78 22.12 -2.81 3.83
C GLU A 78 22.15 -3.47 2.43
N LYS A 79 21.59 -2.77 1.42
CA LYS A 79 21.41 -3.26 0.03
C LYS A 79 20.44 -4.45 -0.12
N GLY A 80 19.70 -4.79 0.93
CA GLY A 80 18.67 -5.83 0.95
C GLY A 80 17.27 -5.30 1.27
N ALA A 81 16.36 -6.25 1.49
CA ALA A 81 14.96 -6.00 1.84
C ALA A 81 14.79 -5.59 3.32
N GLY A 82 13.57 -5.16 3.68
CA GLY A 82 13.21 -4.81 5.06
C GLY A 82 13.53 -3.36 5.41
N ASN A 83 13.40 -3.02 6.70
CA ASN A 83 13.61 -1.67 7.22
C ASN A 83 14.81 -1.63 8.18
N PRO A 84 15.58 -0.53 8.22
CA PRO A 84 16.64 -0.35 9.20
C PRO A 84 16.07 -0.30 10.63
N PRO A 85 16.86 -0.69 11.65
CA PRO A 85 16.49 -0.46 13.04
C PRO A 85 16.36 1.05 13.31
N VAL A 86 15.46 1.40 14.22
CA VAL A 86 15.26 2.77 14.72
C VAL A 86 15.41 2.71 16.23
N GLU A 87 16.23 3.60 16.80
CA GLU A 87 16.42 3.69 18.24
C GLU A 87 15.09 4.09 18.92
N ASP A 88 14.72 3.35 19.96
CA ASP A 88 13.48 3.53 20.74
C ASP A 88 12.18 3.58 19.93
N ASP A 89 12.15 2.97 18.73
CA ASP A 89 10.95 2.96 17.88
C ASP A 89 10.84 1.69 17.02
N HIS A 90 9.69 1.56 16.35
CA HIS A 90 9.45 0.52 15.36
C HIS A 90 10.19 0.82 14.05
N ARG A 91 10.62 -0.23 13.35
CA ARG A 91 11.28 -0.06 12.04
C ARG A 91 10.33 0.50 10.98
N THR A 92 9.03 0.38 11.22
CA THR A 92 7.96 0.92 10.38
C THR A 92 7.56 2.35 10.72
N ALA A 93 8.25 3.00 11.67
CA ALA A 93 7.86 4.33 12.14
C ALA A 93 7.90 5.44 11.09
N TYR A 94 8.70 5.25 10.04
CA TYR A 94 8.70 6.14 8.89
C TYR A 94 7.32 6.26 8.22
N LEU A 95 6.46 5.24 8.34
CA LEU A 95 5.14 5.28 7.73
C LEU A 95 4.29 6.40 8.32
N TRP A 96 4.29 6.59 9.64
CA TRP A 96 3.53 7.68 10.28
C TRP A 96 4.35 8.97 10.46
N LYS A 97 5.68 8.89 10.54
CA LYS A 97 6.54 10.07 10.71
C LYS A 97 6.88 10.79 9.40
N GLU A 98 6.92 10.07 8.28
CA GLU A 98 7.34 10.60 6.98
C GLU A 98 6.22 10.45 5.95
N VAL A 99 5.71 9.23 5.73
CA VAL A 99 4.81 8.95 4.58
C VAL A 99 3.40 9.49 4.78
N TRP A 100 2.83 9.32 5.98
CA TRP A 100 1.50 9.81 6.33
C TRP A 100 1.51 11.23 6.92
N GLU A 101 2.67 11.89 6.90
CA GLU A 101 2.72 13.33 7.07
C GLU A 101 1.84 13.98 5.97
N LYS A 102 1.10 15.02 6.32
CA LYS A 102 0.02 15.56 5.48
C LYS A 102 0.52 15.97 4.09
N ASP A 103 1.62 16.71 4.02
CA ASP A 103 2.15 17.23 2.76
C ASP A 103 2.75 16.09 1.92
N SER A 104 3.48 15.18 2.58
CA SER A 104 4.03 13.98 1.94
C SER A 104 2.92 13.07 1.36
N TRP A 105 1.85 12.86 2.13
CA TRP A 105 0.71 12.05 1.71
C TRP A 105 -0.09 12.70 0.59
N MET A 106 -0.23 14.03 0.63
CA MET A 106 -0.89 14.80 -0.42
C MET A 106 -0.10 14.78 -1.73
N GLU A 107 1.22 14.93 -1.66
CA GLU A 107 2.11 14.79 -2.81
C GLU A 107 2.02 13.40 -3.42
N ILE A 108 1.95 12.36 -2.57
CA ILE A 108 1.69 10.99 -3.02
C ILE A 108 0.37 10.96 -3.80
N ILE A 109 -0.77 11.31 -3.18
CA ILE A 109 -2.08 11.23 -3.83
C ILE A 109 -2.13 11.97 -5.18
N GLN A 110 -1.54 13.17 -5.26
CA GLN A 110 -1.54 13.97 -6.50
C GLN A 110 -0.80 13.27 -7.67
N ARG A 111 0.20 12.44 -7.38
CA ARG A 111 0.98 11.72 -8.40
C ARG A 111 0.32 10.40 -8.85
N PHE A 112 -0.58 9.80 -8.06
CA PHE A 112 -1.10 8.42 -8.29
C PHE A 112 -2.48 8.29 -8.92
N ILE A 113 -3.09 9.39 -9.36
CA ILE A 113 -4.36 9.30 -10.12
C ILE A 113 -4.13 8.76 -11.56
N HIS A 114 -2.92 8.26 -11.88
CA HIS A 114 -2.68 7.58 -13.14
C HIS A 114 -3.15 6.12 -13.07
N ILE A 115 -4.09 5.77 -13.93
CA ILE A 115 -4.54 4.40 -14.18
C ILE A 115 -3.94 3.99 -15.52
N ASP A 116 -3.15 2.93 -15.51
CA ASP A 116 -2.67 2.31 -16.74
C ASP A 116 -3.75 1.36 -17.24
N THR A 117 -4.16 1.53 -18.50
CA THR A 117 -5.13 0.66 -19.16
C THR A 117 -4.43 -0.12 -20.26
N GLU A 118 -4.40 -1.44 -20.13
CA GLU A 118 -3.89 -2.36 -21.15
C GLU A 118 -5.07 -3.04 -21.86
N GLU A 119 -5.09 -2.97 -23.19
CA GLU A 119 -6.12 -3.66 -23.98
C GLU A 119 -5.78 -5.14 -24.13
N ILE A 120 -6.73 -6.01 -23.80
CA ILE A 120 -6.57 -7.46 -23.93
C ILE A 120 -7.13 -7.89 -25.29
N TYR A 121 -6.30 -8.57 -26.08
CA TYR A 121 -6.66 -9.10 -27.39
C TYR A 121 -6.62 -10.64 -27.41
N GLN A 122 -7.62 -11.25 -28.06
CA GLN A 122 -7.65 -12.67 -28.39
C GLN A 122 -7.93 -12.81 -29.88
N ASP A 123 -7.06 -13.52 -30.60
CA ASP A 123 -7.15 -13.71 -32.07
C ASP A 123 -7.28 -12.39 -32.86
N GLY A 124 -6.63 -11.31 -32.38
CA GLY A 124 -6.68 -9.98 -33.00
C GLY A 124 -7.97 -9.19 -32.71
N VAL A 125 -8.88 -9.73 -31.90
CA VAL A 125 -10.10 -9.05 -31.44
C VAL A 125 -9.92 -8.58 -30.01
N LYS A 126 -10.26 -7.33 -29.72
CA LYS A 126 -10.27 -6.80 -28.35
C LYS A 126 -11.35 -7.51 -27.53
N VAL A 127 -10.95 -8.19 -26.46
CA VAL A 127 -11.83 -8.95 -25.57
C VAL A 127 -11.97 -8.31 -24.18
N GLY A 128 -11.14 -7.34 -23.85
CA GLY A 128 -11.22 -6.64 -22.57
C GLY A 128 -10.18 -5.54 -22.43
N GLU A 129 -10.12 -4.99 -21.22
CA GLU A 129 -9.12 -4.04 -20.75
C GLU A 129 -8.75 -4.41 -19.32
N GLU A 130 -7.47 -4.32 -18.97
CA GLU A 130 -6.96 -4.44 -17.61
C GLU A 130 -6.52 -3.05 -17.14
N GLU A 131 -6.98 -2.65 -15.96
CA GLU A 131 -6.72 -1.32 -15.41
C GLU A 131 -5.92 -1.43 -14.13
N THR A 132 -4.68 -0.95 -14.15
CA THR A 132 -3.77 -0.99 -13.00
C THR A 132 -3.62 0.39 -12.39
N MET A 133 -3.89 0.50 -11.08
CA MET A 133 -3.52 1.69 -10.32
C MET A 133 -2.09 1.54 -9.81
N ILE A 134 -1.22 2.44 -10.25
CA ILE A 134 0.17 2.47 -9.82
C ILE A 134 0.29 3.29 -8.53
N PHE A 135 0.91 2.71 -7.51
CA PHE A 135 1.32 3.39 -6.28
C PHE A 135 2.86 3.38 -6.24
N PRO A 136 3.53 4.40 -5.70
CA PRO A 136 4.97 4.46 -5.80
C PRO A 136 5.55 3.40 -4.88
N ARG A 137 6.75 2.93 -5.22
CA ARG A 137 7.59 2.30 -4.21
C ARG A 137 7.99 3.35 -3.18
N TYR A 138 8.36 2.91 -1.98
CA TYR A 138 9.00 3.82 -1.06
C TYR A 138 10.30 4.33 -1.70
N HIS A 139 10.44 5.65 -1.78
CA HIS A 139 11.67 6.32 -2.18
C HIS A 139 12.05 7.22 -1.00
N GLN A 140 13.30 7.17 -0.54
CA GLN A 140 13.78 8.17 0.40
C GLN A 140 13.71 9.53 -0.29
N PRO A 141 12.96 10.52 0.25
CA PRO A 141 13.12 11.89 -0.21
C PRO A 141 14.59 12.25 -0.02
N ASN A 142 15.25 12.74 -1.07
CA ASN A 142 16.59 13.28 -0.92
C ASN A 142 16.57 14.30 0.22
N ALA A 143 17.38 14.07 1.26
CA ALA A 143 17.61 15.01 2.34
C ALA A 143 18.14 16.32 1.74
N SER A 144 17.23 17.24 1.43
CA SER A 144 17.56 18.58 0.99
C SER A 144 17.75 19.40 2.27
N GLY A 145 18.97 19.45 2.78
CA GLY A 145 19.28 20.25 3.97
C GLY A 145 20.60 19.88 4.64
N SER A 146 21.72 20.17 3.97
CA SER A 146 22.99 20.49 4.62
C SER A 146 23.34 21.94 4.31
#